data_AF-A0A2P4XHF9-F1
#
_entry.id   AF-A0A2P4XHF9-F1
#
_cell.length_a   1.000
_cell.length_b   1.000
_cell.length_c   1.000
_cell.angle_alpha   90.00
_cell.angle_beta   90.00
_cell.angle_gamma   90.00
#
_symmetry.space_group_name_H-M   'P 1'
#
loop_
_entity.id
_entity.type
_entity.pdbx_description
1 polymer ?
#
loop_
_entity_poly.entity_id
_entity_poly.type
_entity_poly.pdbx_seq_one_letter_code
_entity_poly.pdbx_strand_id
1 'polypeptide(L)'
;MLCISWASLSVGLQTYQALGESIILNDMDFFVLSVFILEACIKIMFFTGKEMRWNCFDFAIIVMSLPIWGSALGGSSIAILRMLRLMRIMKLVKRIPQLYMIVMGLIGGLKSIGYIMLLLFLVFYLYAISGMYAWQDNDQFHFRSVPIAMVTLFRMSTLENWSTVMDINYFGCDRFDGGYYSTDPTAAASFQYCNATRVYGANVTASSLASQRALNQVMATLYFITFILISAFVMLSLFIGAITMSMTQSMEQMKKAQEEAEAKKRAEKARKRALEAEQRAREAEKKRAAGEAQDNNDQDPNKKGKLTAAERRERQKMREVLMQTWDDCDLTDILTQHQGDAKSIKGAYLWIASIATKIVENPKFSLFVTCVIILAGVMVGLQTSSE
;
A
#
# COMPACT_ATOMS: atom_id res chain seq x y z
N MET A 1 -12.74 -21.95 16.57
CA MET A 1 -12.91 -21.82 15.10
C MET A 1 -14.27 -22.29 14.68
N LEU A 2 -14.62 -23.56 14.92
CA LEU A 2 -15.94 -24.13 14.56
C LEU A 2 -17.13 -23.34 15.13
N CYS A 3 -17.07 -22.91 16.40
CA CYS A 3 -18.12 -22.06 16.98
C CYS A 3 -18.23 -20.69 16.30
N ILE A 4 -17.12 -20.11 15.84
CA ILE A 4 -17.11 -18.80 15.16
C ILE A 4 -17.66 -18.96 13.74
N SER A 5 -17.23 -19.99 13.00
CA SER A 5 -17.75 -20.26 11.66
C SER A 5 -19.24 -20.61 11.68
N TRP A 6 -19.68 -21.40 12.65
CA TRP A 6 -21.11 -21.69 12.87
C TRP A 6 -21.89 -20.43 13.22
N ALA A 7 -21.36 -19.57 14.11
CA ALA A 7 -22.00 -18.30 14.43
C ALA A 7 -22.13 -17.36 13.24
N SER A 8 -21.13 -17.34 12.35
CA SER A 8 -21.19 -16.53 11.12
C SER A 8 -22.23 -17.09 10.15
N LEU A 9 -22.28 -18.42 10.01
CA LEU A 9 -23.26 -19.10 9.17
C LEU A 9 -24.69 -18.93 9.71
N SER A 10 -24.89 -19.06 11.03
CA SER A 10 -26.21 -18.92 11.66
C SER A 10 -26.78 -17.53 11.45
N VAL A 11 -25.98 -16.46 11.59
CA VAL A 11 -26.43 -15.10 11.31
C VAL A 11 -26.76 -14.90 9.83
N GLY A 12 -25.99 -15.52 8.92
CA GLY A 12 -26.30 -15.55 7.49
C GLY A 12 -27.59 -16.31 7.14
N LEU A 13 -27.96 -17.33 7.92
CA LEU A 13 -29.23 -18.05 7.76
C LEU A 13 -30.42 -17.29 8.33
N GLN A 14 -30.22 -16.49 9.38
CA GLN A 14 -31.26 -15.66 10.01
C GLN A 14 -31.68 -14.44 9.17
N THR A 15 -30.96 -14.08 8.11
CA THR A 15 -31.39 -13.03 7.17
C THR A 15 -32.62 -13.45 6.36
N TYR A 16 -32.83 -14.75 6.19
CA TYR A 16 -34.05 -15.29 5.58
C TYR A 16 -35.18 -15.26 6.62
N GLN A 17 -36.25 -14.50 6.32
CA GLN A 17 -37.41 -14.34 7.22
C GLN A 17 -38.01 -15.68 7.69
N ALA A 18 -38.01 -16.71 6.84
CA ALA A 18 -38.51 -18.05 7.18
C ALA A 18 -37.65 -18.81 8.20
N LEU A 19 -36.35 -18.51 8.28
CA LEU A 19 -35.39 -19.18 9.16
C LEU A 19 -35.03 -18.35 10.39
N GLY A 20 -35.32 -17.04 10.38
CA GLY A 20 -35.02 -16.11 11.47
C GLY A 20 -35.77 -16.39 12.78
N GLU A 21 -36.95 -17.02 12.72
CA GLU A 21 -37.75 -17.39 13.90
C GLU A 21 -37.56 -18.85 14.33
N SER A 22 -36.67 -19.59 13.68
CA SER A 22 -36.47 -20.99 14.03
C SER A 22 -35.86 -21.14 15.44
N ILE A 23 -36.59 -21.84 16.31
CA ILE A 23 -36.21 -22.11 17.70
C ILE A 23 -34.82 -22.74 17.77
N ILE A 24 -34.53 -23.66 16.85
CA ILE A 24 -33.25 -24.38 16.75
C ILE A 24 -32.07 -23.42 16.51
N LEU A 25 -32.21 -22.42 15.64
CA LEU A 25 -31.13 -21.47 15.38
C LEU A 25 -30.92 -20.52 16.57
N ASN A 26 -31.98 -20.15 17.28
CA ASN A 26 -31.89 -19.29 18.46
C ASN A 26 -31.20 -20.01 19.65
N ASP A 27 -31.53 -21.28 19.87
CA ASP A 27 -30.89 -22.11 20.90
C ASP A 27 -29.40 -22.33 20.61
N MET A 28 -29.05 -22.60 19.36
CA MET A 28 -27.66 -22.74 18.94
C MET A 28 -26.86 -21.43 19.09
N ASP A 29 -27.49 -20.30 18.79
CA ASP A 29 -26.87 -18.98 18.99
C ASP A 29 -26.63 -18.68 20.47
N PHE A 30 -27.56 -19.03 21.36
CA PHE A 30 -27.39 -18.89 22.80
C PHE A 30 -26.29 -19.80 23.35
N PHE A 31 -26.21 -21.04 22.85
CA PHE A 31 -25.12 -21.97 23.18
C PHE A 31 -23.75 -21.38 22.80
N VAL A 32 -23.60 -20.90 21.56
CA VAL A 32 -22.37 -20.27 21.09
C VAL A 32 -22.01 -19.01 21.89
N LEU A 33 -23.00 -18.19 22.22
CA LEU A 33 -22.81 -16.99 23.05
C LEU A 33 -22.29 -17.37 24.45
N SER A 34 -22.85 -18.41 25.06
CA SER A 34 -22.44 -18.92 26.36
C SER A 34 -20.97 -19.39 26.35
N VAL A 35 -20.56 -20.11 25.31
CA VAL A 35 -19.16 -20.50 25.11
C VAL A 35 -18.23 -19.28 25.02
N PHE A 36 -18.64 -18.21 24.31
CA PHE A 36 -17.84 -16.99 24.21
C PHE A 36 -17.77 -16.19 25.51
N ILE A 37 -18.85 -16.16 26.29
CA ILE A 37 -18.86 -15.53 27.62
C ILE A 37 -17.88 -16.26 28.53
N LEU A 38 -17.91 -17.60 28.55
CA LEU A 38 -17.00 -18.42 29.34
C LEU A 38 -15.53 -18.20 28.93
N GLU A 39 -15.25 -18.17 27.62
CA GLU A 39 -13.92 -17.83 27.09
C GLU A 39 -13.44 -16.45 27.57
N ALA A 40 -14.32 -15.44 27.58
CA ALA A 40 -13.97 -14.10 28.02
C ALA A 40 -13.75 -13.99 29.53
N CYS A 41 -14.57 -14.66 30.35
CA CYS A 41 -14.37 -14.73 31.79
C CYS A 41 -13.00 -15.33 32.14
N ILE A 42 -12.59 -16.40 31.45
CA ILE A 42 -11.26 -17.02 31.63
C ILE A 42 -10.15 -16.03 31.25
N LYS A 43 -10.29 -15.32 30.12
CA LYS A 43 -9.30 -14.32 29.67
C LYS A 43 -9.21 -13.10 30.59
N ILE A 44 -10.30 -12.69 31.22
CA ILE A 44 -10.36 -11.56 32.15
C ILE A 44 -9.71 -11.91 33.50
N MET A 45 -9.84 -13.16 33.94
CA MET A 45 -9.26 -13.63 35.20
C MET A 45 -7.71 -13.69 35.17
N PHE A 46 -7.09 -13.76 33.97
CA PHE A 46 -5.64 -13.92 33.79
C PHE A 46 -4.96 -12.64 33.23
N PHE A 47 -5.33 -11.47 33.73
CA PHE A 47 -4.86 -10.18 33.21
C PHE A 47 -3.41 -9.86 33.62
N THR A 48 -2.48 -9.87 32.65
CA THR A 48 -1.46 -8.81 32.39
C THR A 48 -0.63 -9.22 31.16
N GLY A 49 -0.80 -8.52 30.02
CA GLY A 49 0.01 -8.77 28.82
C GLY A 49 -0.27 -7.83 27.64
N LYS A 50 0.57 -7.88 26.59
CA LYS A 50 0.50 -7.04 25.38
C LYS A 50 -0.82 -7.17 24.58
N GLU A 51 -1.63 -8.19 24.86
CA GLU A 51 -2.90 -8.50 24.19
C GLU A 51 -4.14 -7.81 24.79
N MET A 52 -3.97 -6.92 25.78
CA MET A 52 -5.07 -6.25 26.50
C MET A 52 -6.07 -5.53 25.58
N ARG A 53 -5.59 -4.85 24.53
CA ARG A 53 -6.44 -4.13 23.57
C ARG A 53 -7.40 -5.07 22.82
N TRP A 54 -6.92 -6.26 22.47
CA TRP A 54 -7.72 -7.29 21.80
C TRP A 54 -8.69 -7.97 22.75
N ASN A 55 -8.28 -8.19 24.01
CA ASN A 55 -9.19 -8.73 25.02
C ASN A 55 -10.32 -7.76 25.35
N CYS A 56 -10.05 -6.45 25.44
CA CYS A 56 -11.10 -5.42 25.59
C CYS A 56 -12.06 -5.40 24.40
N PHE A 57 -11.55 -5.53 23.17
CA PHE A 57 -12.38 -5.62 21.97
C PHE A 57 -13.25 -6.89 21.95
N ASP A 58 -12.68 -8.05 22.30
CA ASP A 58 -13.40 -9.31 22.43
C ASP A 58 -14.52 -9.24 23.47
N PHE A 59 -14.27 -8.56 24.59
CA PHE A 59 -15.25 -8.32 25.65
C PHE A 59 -16.36 -7.36 25.19
N ALA A 60 -16.00 -6.26 24.53
CA ALA A 60 -16.96 -5.31 23.98
C ALA A 60 -17.93 -5.98 23.00
N ILE A 61 -17.42 -6.86 22.11
CA ILE A 61 -18.28 -7.65 21.21
C ILE A 61 -19.28 -8.51 21.99
N ILE A 62 -18.83 -9.17 23.06
CA ILE A 62 -19.69 -10.04 23.86
C ILE A 62 -20.79 -9.23 24.53
N VAL A 63 -20.44 -8.12 25.18
CA VAL A 63 -21.39 -7.21 25.83
C VAL A 63 -22.43 -6.69 24.84
N MET A 64 -22.01 -6.24 23.66
CA MET A 64 -22.93 -5.74 22.61
C MET A 64 -23.80 -6.85 22.00
N SER A 65 -23.37 -8.10 22.06
CA SER A 65 -24.12 -9.26 21.53
C SER A 65 -25.16 -9.84 22.48
N LEU A 66 -25.19 -9.40 23.74
CA LEU A 66 -26.15 -9.88 24.73
C LEU A 66 -27.60 -9.53 24.32
N PRO A 67 -28.55 -10.47 24.47
CA PRO A 67 -29.95 -10.24 24.09
C PRO A 67 -30.65 -9.18 24.96
N ILE A 68 -30.07 -8.80 26.10
CA ILE A 68 -30.58 -7.80 27.05
C ILE A 68 -30.82 -6.44 26.38
N TRP A 69 -30.00 -6.06 25.40
CA TRP A 69 -30.17 -4.81 24.68
C TRP A 69 -31.42 -4.78 23.80
N GLY A 70 -31.88 -5.93 23.33
CA GLY A 70 -33.05 -6.04 22.44
C GLY A 70 -34.37 -5.76 23.16
N SER A 71 -34.49 -6.19 24.42
CA SER A 71 -35.66 -5.90 25.26
C SER A 71 -35.61 -4.51 25.87
N ALA A 72 -34.43 -3.96 26.13
CA ALA A 72 -34.24 -2.65 26.76
C ALA A 72 -34.41 -1.45 25.80
N LEU A 73 -34.12 -1.59 24.51
CA LEU A 73 -34.03 -0.46 23.56
C LEU A 73 -35.20 -0.32 22.57
N GLY A 74 -36.24 -1.16 22.64
CA GLY A 74 -37.44 -1.02 21.82
C GLY A 74 -37.28 -1.42 20.33
N GLY A 75 -38.41 -1.74 19.69
CA GLY A 75 -38.53 -2.61 18.51
C GLY A 75 -37.70 -2.30 17.26
N SER A 76 -37.32 -1.04 17.01
CA SER A 76 -36.55 -0.67 15.81
C SER A 76 -35.04 -0.98 15.96
N SER A 77 -34.52 -0.91 17.19
CA SER A 77 -33.12 -1.19 17.50
C SER A 77 -32.79 -2.68 17.49
N ILE A 78 -33.79 -3.55 17.55
CA ILE A 78 -33.62 -5.01 17.60
C ILE A 78 -32.99 -5.54 16.29
N ALA A 79 -33.28 -4.93 15.14
CA ALA A 79 -32.65 -5.32 13.86
C ALA A 79 -31.15 -4.95 13.83
N ILE A 80 -30.81 -3.75 14.30
CA ILE A 80 -29.42 -3.29 14.35
C ILE A 80 -28.62 -4.13 15.36
N LEU A 81 -29.17 -4.38 16.55
CA LEU A 81 -28.53 -5.22 17.57
C LEU A 81 -28.32 -6.68 17.09
N ARG A 82 -29.24 -7.20 16.26
CA ARG A 82 -29.06 -8.49 15.57
C ARG A 82 -27.88 -8.43 14.60
N MET A 83 -27.74 -7.35 13.82
CA MET A 83 -26.59 -7.15 12.91
C MET A 83 -25.26 -6.98 13.65
N LEU A 84 -25.24 -6.34 14.83
CA LEU A 84 -23.99 -6.17 15.62
C LEU A 84 -23.37 -7.50 16.05
N ARG A 85 -24.17 -8.57 16.13
CA ARG A 85 -23.66 -9.92 16.37
C ARG A 85 -22.73 -10.41 15.26
N LEU A 86 -22.80 -9.84 14.04
CA LEU A 86 -21.83 -10.11 12.97
C LEU A 86 -20.42 -9.65 13.33
N MET A 87 -20.25 -8.65 14.21
CA MET A 87 -18.92 -8.19 14.63
C MET A 87 -18.08 -9.32 15.25
N ARG A 88 -18.70 -10.40 15.76
CA ARG A 88 -17.94 -11.57 16.24
C ARG A 88 -17.16 -12.28 15.14
N ILE A 89 -17.48 -12.07 13.86
CA ILE A 89 -16.66 -12.53 12.72
C ILE A 89 -15.26 -11.92 12.75
N MET A 90 -15.11 -10.73 13.36
CA MET A 90 -13.80 -10.10 13.54
C MET A 90 -12.87 -10.94 14.44
N LYS A 91 -13.42 -11.81 15.30
CA LYS A 91 -12.60 -12.77 16.06
C LYS A 91 -11.90 -13.79 15.15
N LEU A 92 -12.46 -14.08 13.97
CA LEU A 92 -11.85 -14.96 12.96
C LEU A 92 -10.57 -14.36 12.39
N VAL A 93 -10.53 -13.03 12.21
CA VAL A 93 -9.35 -12.30 11.71
C VAL A 93 -8.12 -12.62 12.55
N LYS A 94 -8.23 -12.61 13.89
CA LYS A 94 -7.11 -12.93 14.79
C LYS A 94 -6.71 -14.41 14.76
N ARG A 95 -7.64 -15.30 14.47
CA ARG A 95 -7.40 -16.74 14.47
C ARG A 95 -6.72 -17.23 13.19
N ILE A 96 -6.85 -16.49 12.09
CA ILE A 96 -6.17 -16.78 10.83
C ILE A 96 -5.00 -15.80 10.69
N PRO A 97 -3.74 -16.22 10.94
CA PRO A 97 -2.60 -15.31 10.98
C PRO A 97 -2.39 -14.55 9.67
N GLN A 98 -2.67 -15.18 8.54
CA GLN A 98 -2.61 -14.55 7.21
C GLN A 98 -3.62 -13.40 7.08
N LEU A 99 -4.87 -13.59 7.51
CA LEU A 99 -5.91 -12.56 7.49
C LEU A 99 -5.58 -11.43 8.47
N TYR A 100 -5.07 -11.76 9.66
CA TYR A 100 -4.58 -10.77 10.62
C TYR A 100 -3.49 -9.89 10.02
N MET A 101 -2.50 -10.48 9.33
CA MET A 101 -1.44 -9.71 8.69
C MET A 101 -1.98 -8.77 7.59
N ILE A 102 -2.94 -9.21 6.78
CA ILE A 102 -3.57 -8.37 5.75
C ILE A 102 -4.29 -7.18 6.39
N VAL A 103 -5.10 -7.42 7.43
CA VAL A 103 -5.86 -6.35 8.11
C VAL A 103 -4.93 -5.36 8.82
N MET A 104 -3.89 -5.86 9.50
CA MET A 104 -2.88 -4.98 10.11
C MET A 104 -2.10 -4.18 9.06
N GLY A 105 -1.81 -4.79 7.90
CA GLY A 105 -1.22 -4.10 6.75
C GLY A 105 -2.11 -2.99 6.21
N LEU A 106 -3.42 -3.26 6.05
CA LEU A 106 -4.39 -2.27 5.60
C LEU A 106 -4.52 -1.09 6.58
N ILE A 107 -4.63 -1.36 7.89
CA ILE A 107 -4.69 -0.32 8.92
C ILE A 107 -3.39 0.50 8.93
N GLY A 108 -2.24 -0.16 8.76
CA GLY A 108 -0.94 0.49 8.62
C GLY A 108 -0.90 1.45 7.42
N GLY A 109 -1.38 0.99 6.25
CA GLY A 109 -1.49 1.82 5.04
C GLY A 109 -2.48 2.98 5.18
N LEU A 110 -3.60 2.77 5.87
CA LEU A 110 -4.56 3.84 6.13
C LEU A 110 -3.93 4.95 7.00
N LYS A 111 -3.11 4.58 8.00
CA LYS A 111 -2.38 5.55 8.82
C LYS A 111 -1.37 6.35 8.00
N SER A 112 -0.74 5.72 7.01
CA SER A 112 0.29 6.37 6.19
C SER A 112 -0.30 7.39 5.21
N ILE A 113 -1.55 7.20 4.78
CA ILE A 113 -2.28 8.06 3.83
C ILE A 113 -3.29 8.98 4.53
N GLY A 114 -3.44 8.89 5.85
CA GLY A 114 -4.49 9.58 6.61
C GLY A 114 -4.56 11.10 6.39
N TYR A 115 -3.42 11.78 6.24
CA TYR A 115 -3.38 13.22 5.95
C TYR A 115 -3.94 13.56 4.56
N ILE A 116 -3.69 12.70 3.56
CA ILE A 116 -4.22 12.89 2.20
C ILE A 116 -5.74 12.65 2.20
N MET A 117 -6.20 11.64 2.93
CA MET A 117 -7.65 11.42 3.13
C MET A 117 -8.33 12.59 3.84
N LEU A 118 -7.66 13.19 4.83
CA LEU A 118 -8.15 14.40 5.50
C LEU A 118 -8.22 15.60 4.55
N LEU A 119 -7.21 15.77 3.69
CA LEU A 119 -7.21 16.81 2.65
C LEU A 119 -8.37 16.60 1.67
N LEU A 120 -8.57 15.37 1.18
CA LEU A 120 -9.67 15.03 0.29
C LEU A 120 -11.02 15.31 0.94
N PHE A 121 -11.19 14.93 2.21
CA PHE A 121 -12.40 15.21 2.98
C PHE A 121 -12.65 16.72 3.11
N LEU A 122 -11.61 17.53 3.35
CA LEU A 122 -11.75 18.98 3.42
C LEU A 122 -12.19 19.58 2.08
N VAL A 123 -11.60 19.13 0.97
CA VAL A 123 -12.01 19.55 -0.38
C VAL A 123 -13.48 19.22 -0.61
N PHE A 124 -13.92 18.00 -0.27
CA PHE A 124 -15.33 17.61 -0.39
C PHE A 124 -16.23 18.46 0.48
N TYR A 125 -15.83 18.78 1.70
CA TYR A 125 -16.62 19.61 2.60
C TYR A 125 -16.80 21.04 2.06
N LEU A 126 -15.73 21.66 1.54
CA LEU A 126 -15.80 22.99 0.93
C LEU A 126 -16.71 23.00 -0.31
N TYR A 127 -16.55 22.02 -1.19
CA TYR A 127 -17.43 21.87 -2.36
C TYR A 127 -18.88 21.52 -1.95
N ALA A 128 -19.09 20.73 -0.90
CA ALA A 128 -20.44 20.40 -0.45
C ALA A 128 -21.21 21.63 0.04
N ILE A 129 -20.54 22.54 0.76
CA ILE A 129 -21.15 23.81 1.18
C ILE A 129 -21.45 24.69 -0.03
N SER A 130 -20.47 24.91 -0.91
CA SER A 130 -20.68 25.78 -2.07
C SER A 130 -21.72 25.21 -3.04
N GLY A 131 -21.72 23.89 -3.24
CA GLY A 131 -22.70 23.19 -4.06
C GLY A 131 -24.11 23.22 -3.47
N MET A 132 -24.27 23.09 -2.15
CA MET A 132 -25.56 23.29 -1.49
C MET A 132 -26.09 24.70 -1.76
N TYR A 133 -25.28 25.75 -1.55
CA TYR A 133 -25.74 27.11 -1.79
C TYR A 133 -26.00 27.44 -3.27
N ALA A 134 -25.24 26.85 -4.19
CA ALA A 134 -25.37 27.12 -5.62
C ALA A 134 -26.48 26.31 -6.30
N TRP A 135 -26.70 25.06 -5.87
CA TRP A 135 -27.48 24.07 -6.62
C TRP A 135 -28.70 23.53 -5.87
N GLN A 136 -28.88 23.83 -4.58
CA GLN A 136 -29.96 23.24 -3.78
C GLN A 136 -31.36 23.44 -4.39
N ASP A 137 -31.68 24.61 -4.94
CA ASP A 137 -33.01 24.84 -5.51
C ASP A 137 -33.24 24.10 -6.84
N ASN A 138 -32.17 23.85 -7.60
CA ASN A 138 -32.24 23.13 -8.87
C ASN A 138 -32.11 21.61 -8.72
N ASP A 139 -31.33 21.14 -7.73
CA ASP A 139 -30.98 19.74 -7.54
C ASP A 139 -31.03 19.33 -6.05
N GLN A 140 -32.25 19.23 -5.51
CA GLN A 140 -32.49 18.86 -4.12
C GLN A 140 -32.10 17.41 -3.78
N PHE A 141 -32.20 16.48 -4.74
CA PHE A 141 -31.79 15.10 -4.55
C PHE A 141 -30.31 14.99 -4.17
N HIS A 142 -29.45 15.78 -4.81
CA HIS A 142 -28.00 15.73 -4.59
C HIS A 142 -27.47 16.79 -3.61
N PHE A 143 -28.07 17.99 -3.57
CA PHE A 143 -27.51 19.16 -2.86
C PHE A 143 -28.40 19.74 -1.76
N ARG A 144 -29.45 19.03 -1.30
CA ARG A 144 -30.34 19.54 -0.23
C ARG A 144 -29.65 19.82 1.11
N SER A 145 -28.59 19.08 1.43
CA SER A 145 -27.85 19.27 2.70
C SER A 145 -26.40 18.85 2.54
N VAL A 146 -25.51 19.42 3.36
CA VAL A 146 -24.08 19.13 3.31
C VAL A 146 -23.76 17.62 3.35
N PRO A 147 -24.36 16.78 4.21
CA PRO A 147 -24.07 15.34 4.20
C PRO A 147 -24.45 14.64 2.90
N ILE A 148 -25.57 15.03 2.28
CA ILE A 148 -26.02 14.47 1.01
C ILE A 148 -25.10 14.93 -0.12
N ALA A 149 -24.76 16.22 -0.15
CA ALA A 149 -23.81 16.79 -1.10
C ALA A 149 -22.43 16.14 -1.00
N MET A 150 -21.97 15.82 0.22
CA MET A 150 -20.72 15.07 0.42
C MET A 150 -20.77 13.66 -0.19
N VAL A 151 -21.89 12.95 -0.04
CA VAL A 151 -22.06 11.62 -0.66
C VAL A 151 -22.12 11.73 -2.18
N THR A 152 -22.82 12.73 -2.72
CA THR A 152 -22.83 13.03 -4.15
C THR A 152 -21.41 13.29 -4.66
N LEU A 153 -20.67 14.19 -4.02
CA LEU A 153 -19.30 14.53 -4.41
C LEU A 153 -18.35 13.35 -4.28
N PHE A 154 -18.52 12.49 -3.28
CA PHE A 154 -17.80 11.22 -3.19
C PHE A 154 -18.06 10.32 -4.40
N ARG A 155 -19.34 10.13 -4.79
CA ARG A 155 -19.68 9.37 -6.01
C ARG A 155 -19.04 10.00 -7.26
N MET A 156 -19.16 11.31 -7.41
CA MET A 156 -18.58 12.04 -8.54
C MET A 156 -17.04 11.96 -8.59
N SER A 157 -16.36 11.94 -7.44
CA SER A 157 -14.90 11.78 -7.38
C SER A 157 -14.42 10.42 -7.89
N THR A 158 -15.30 9.40 -7.89
CA THR A 158 -15.04 8.09 -8.50
C THR A 158 -15.42 8.04 -9.98
N LEU A 159 -15.77 9.19 -10.57
CA LEU A 159 -16.26 9.35 -11.94
C LEU A 159 -17.55 8.57 -12.23
N GLU A 160 -18.32 8.25 -11.19
CA GLU A 160 -19.62 7.60 -11.33
C GLU A 160 -20.73 8.65 -11.44
N ASN A 161 -21.50 8.58 -12.52
CA ASN A 161 -22.70 9.39 -12.79
C ASN A 161 -22.50 10.92 -12.69
N TRP A 162 -21.26 11.40 -12.76
CA TRP A 162 -20.93 12.82 -12.57
C TRP A 162 -21.46 13.71 -13.69
N SER A 163 -21.51 13.19 -14.93
CA SER A 163 -22.04 13.89 -16.09
C SER A 163 -23.53 14.16 -15.92
N THR A 164 -24.31 13.21 -15.44
CA THR A 164 -25.76 13.38 -15.21
C THR A 164 -26.03 14.43 -14.13
N VAL A 165 -25.27 14.42 -13.03
CA VAL A 165 -25.38 15.47 -11.98
C VAL A 165 -25.03 16.84 -12.54
N MET A 166 -23.99 16.91 -13.39
CA MET A 166 -23.63 18.15 -14.07
C MET A 166 -24.73 18.60 -15.05
N ASP A 167 -25.28 17.70 -15.86
CA ASP A 167 -26.30 18.00 -16.86
C ASP A 167 -27.59 18.53 -16.24
N ILE A 168 -28.02 17.97 -15.10
CA ILE A 168 -29.16 18.50 -14.31
C ILE A 168 -28.93 19.97 -13.93
N ASN A 169 -27.71 20.31 -13.53
CA ASN A 169 -27.35 21.66 -13.10
C ASN A 169 -26.96 22.59 -14.26
N TYR A 170 -26.55 22.04 -15.40
CA TYR A 170 -26.23 22.76 -16.61
C TYR A 170 -27.48 23.13 -17.41
N PHE A 171 -28.40 22.18 -17.62
CA PHE A 171 -29.63 22.41 -18.39
C PHE A 171 -30.80 22.89 -17.51
N GLY A 172 -30.77 22.56 -16.22
CA GLY A 172 -31.85 22.80 -15.27
C GLY A 172 -32.77 21.59 -15.13
N CYS A 173 -33.32 21.37 -13.93
CA CYS A 173 -34.21 20.24 -13.63
C CYS A 173 -35.51 20.25 -14.46
N ASP A 174 -35.85 21.38 -15.08
CA ASP A 174 -37.02 21.54 -15.96
C ASP A 174 -36.80 21.00 -17.38
N ARG A 175 -35.53 20.90 -17.80
CA ARG A 175 -35.15 20.45 -19.15
C ARG A 175 -34.45 19.10 -19.17
N PHE A 176 -33.77 18.77 -18.08
CA PHE A 176 -33.05 17.52 -17.94
C PHE A 176 -33.30 16.95 -16.54
N ASP A 177 -34.16 15.93 -16.47
CA ASP A 177 -34.53 15.29 -15.21
C ASP A 177 -33.51 14.24 -14.73
N GLY A 178 -32.68 13.72 -15.64
CA GLY A 178 -31.76 12.61 -15.38
C GLY A 178 -32.46 11.34 -14.87
N GLY A 179 -33.79 11.21 -15.04
CA GLY A 179 -34.62 10.16 -14.45
C GLY A 179 -34.86 10.28 -12.93
N TYR A 180 -34.45 11.37 -12.30
CA TYR A 180 -34.64 11.62 -10.87
C TYR A 180 -35.75 12.61 -10.57
N TYR A 181 -35.99 13.55 -11.48
CA TYR A 181 -36.94 14.64 -11.31
C TYR A 181 -38.22 14.43 -12.10
N SER A 182 -39.33 14.93 -11.57
CA SER A 182 -40.59 14.99 -12.29
C SER A 182 -41.23 16.36 -12.11
N THR A 183 -41.97 16.79 -13.14
CA THR A 183 -42.76 18.02 -13.14
C THR A 183 -44.16 17.82 -12.56
N ASP A 184 -44.57 16.56 -12.31
CA ASP A 184 -45.84 16.23 -11.65
C ASP A 184 -45.63 16.18 -10.12
N PRO A 185 -46.21 17.11 -9.34
CA PRO A 185 -46.10 17.12 -7.89
C PRO A 185 -46.76 15.91 -7.22
N THR A 186 -47.73 15.28 -7.89
CA THR A 186 -48.48 14.14 -7.33
C THR A 186 -47.73 12.82 -7.46
N ALA A 187 -46.85 12.72 -8.47
CA ALA A 187 -46.02 11.56 -8.72
C ALA A 187 -44.61 11.67 -8.10
N ALA A 188 -44.18 12.88 -7.71
CA ALA A 188 -42.84 13.14 -7.18
C ALA A 188 -42.81 13.13 -5.64
N ALA A 189 -41.77 12.52 -5.06
CA ALA A 189 -41.44 12.81 -3.67
C ALA A 189 -41.03 14.28 -3.51
N SER A 190 -41.10 14.81 -2.29
CA SER A 190 -40.83 16.24 -2.01
C SER A 190 -39.46 16.75 -2.49
N PHE A 191 -38.49 15.86 -2.70
CA PHE A 191 -37.12 16.17 -3.13
C PHE A 191 -36.84 15.80 -4.61
N GLN A 192 -37.82 15.21 -5.30
CA GLN A 192 -37.78 14.84 -6.72
C GLN A 192 -38.64 15.79 -7.57
N TYR A 193 -39.35 16.73 -6.95
CA TYR A 193 -40.14 17.70 -7.65
C TYR A 193 -39.28 18.89 -8.09
N CYS A 194 -39.24 19.18 -9.40
CA CYS A 194 -38.56 20.36 -9.92
C CYS A 194 -39.45 21.59 -9.81
N ASN A 195 -39.13 22.51 -8.89
CA ASN A 195 -39.86 23.77 -8.74
C ASN A 195 -39.19 24.90 -9.54
N ALA A 196 -39.53 25.01 -10.83
CA ALA A 196 -38.98 26.03 -11.73
C ALA A 196 -39.18 27.47 -11.21
N THR A 197 -40.27 27.74 -10.48
CA THR A 197 -40.54 29.05 -9.87
C THR A 197 -39.53 29.41 -8.77
N ARG A 198 -39.04 28.44 -8.00
CA ARG A 198 -37.93 28.70 -7.07
C ARG A 198 -36.60 28.93 -7.79
N VAL A 199 -36.34 28.16 -8.84
CA VAL A 199 -35.05 28.20 -9.55
C VAL A 199 -34.90 29.50 -10.32
N TYR A 200 -35.95 29.93 -11.03
CA TYR A 200 -35.87 31.08 -11.94
C TYR A 200 -36.67 32.30 -11.45
N GLY A 201 -37.67 32.13 -10.58
CA GLY A 201 -38.59 33.18 -10.14
C GLY A 201 -40.00 33.04 -10.73
N ALA A 202 -40.98 33.76 -10.18
CA ALA A 202 -42.39 33.65 -10.57
C ALA A 202 -42.76 34.38 -11.87
N ASN A 203 -42.07 35.48 -12.20
CA ASN A 203 -42.42 36.38 -13.31
C ASN A 203 -41.22 36.64 -14.25
N VAL A 204 -40.60 35.56 -14.74
CA VAL A 204 -39.40 35.63 -15.58
C VAL A 204 -39.79 35.78 -17.05
N THR A 205 -39.21 36.77 -17.74
CA THR A 205 -39.38 36.90 -19.20
C THR A 205 -38.51 35.88 -19.94
N ALA A 206 -38.88 35.52 -21.17
CA ALA A 206 -38.09 34.57 -21.97
C ALA A 206 -36.62 35.01 -22.15
N SER A 207 -36.36 36.32 -22.25
CA SER A 207 -35.01 36.88 -22.35
C SER A 207 -34.21 36.76 -21.05
N SER A 208 -34.81 37.04 -19.90
CA SER A 208 -34.14 36.90 -18.59
C SER A 208 -33.88 35.44 -18.22
N LEU A 209 -34.79 34.53 -18.60
CA LEU A 209 -34.60 33.10 -18.43
C LEU A 209 -33.44 32.58 -19.29
N ALA A 210 -33.30 33.06 -20.52
CA ALA A 210 -32.16 32.71 -21.38
C ALA A 210 -30.83 33.20 -20.80
N SER A 211 -30.78 34.43 -20.27
CA SER A 211 -29.56 34.94 -19.63
C SER A 211 -29.20 34.18 -18.35
N GLN A 212 -30.18 33.84 -17.53
CA GLN A 212 -29.94 33.12 -16.27
C GLN A 212 -29.49 31.68 -16.52
N ARG A 213 -30.05 31.01 -17.54
CA ARG A 213 -29.56 29.70 -17.98
C ARG A 213 -28.13 29.77 -18.51
N ALA A 214 -27.79 30.77 -19.32
CA ALA A 214 -26.41 30.94 -19.79
C ALA A 214 -25.42 31.12 -18.63
N LEU A 215 -25.80 31.87 -17.58
CA LEU A 215 -25.00 31.98 -16.35
C LEU A 215 -24.90 30.65 -15.61
N ASN A 216 -26.01 29.93 -15.42
CA ASN A 216 -26.02 28.62 -14.77
C ASN A 216 -25.14 27.61 -15.52
N GLN A 217 -25.17 27.60 -16.85
CA GLN A 217 -24.31 26.75 -17.68
C GLN A 217 -22.82 27.01 -17.42
N VAL A 218 -22.41 28.27 -17.37
CA VAL A 218 -21.02 28.64 -17.07
C VAL A 218 -20.65 28.25 -15.65
N MET A 219 -21.50 28.56 -14.66
CA MET A 219 -21.26 28.25 -13.26
C MET A 219 -21.20 26.74 -12.99
N ALA A 220 -22.09 25.96 -13.62
CA ALA A 220 -22.14 24.51 -13.50
C ALA A 220 -20.87 23.90 -14.09
N THR A 221 -20.52 24.32 -15.31
CA THR A 221 -19.30 23.85 -15.98
C THR A 221 -18.07 24.12 -15.13
N LEU A 222 -17.92 25.35 -14.62
CA LEU A 222 -16.78 25.69 -13.75
C LEU A 222 -16.78 24.89 -12.46
N TYR A 223 -17.92 24.79 -11.76
CA TYR A 223 -18.01 24.08 -10.49
C TYR A 223 -17.69 22.59 -10.64
N PHE A 224 -18.35 21.89 -11.57
CA PHE A 224 -18.21 20.45 -11.72
C PHE A 224 -16.87 20.06 -12.35
N ILE A 225 -16.42 20.75 -13.41
CA ILE A 225 -15.14 20.42 -14.04
C ILE A 225 -13.97 20.72 -13.10
N THR A 226 -13.98 21.84 -12.36
CA THR A 226 -12.91 22.12 -11.39
C THR A 226 -12.90 21.09 -10.26
N PHE A 227 -14.07 20.67 -9.76
CA PHE A 227 -14.17 19.62 -8.76
C PHE A 227 -13.57 18.30 -9.26
N ILE A 228 -13.92 17.87 -10.48
CA ILE A 228 -13.41 16.63 -11.07
C ILE A 228 -11.89 16.70 -11.26
N LEU A 229 -11.36 17.82 -11.77
CA LEU A 229 -9.91 17.99 -11.94
C LEU A 229 -9.15 17.96 -10.61
N ILE A 230 -9.64 18.69 -9.60
CA ILE A 230 -9.01 18.73 -8.27
C ILE A 230 -9.10 17.35 -7.60
N SER A 231 -10.28 16.73 -7.60
CA SER A 231 -10.47 15.41 -6.97
C SER A 231 -9.66 14.32 -7.68
N ALA A 232 -9.58 14.33 -9.01
CA ALA A 232 -8.73 13.41 -9.76
C ALA A 232 -7.25 13.60 -9.42
N PHE A 233 -6.76 14.85 -9.32
CA PHE A 233 -5.38 15.13 -8.95
C PHE A 233 -5.06 14.66 -7.52
N VAL A 234 -5.97 14.89 -6.56
CA VAL A 234 -5.80 14.43 -5.18
C VAL A 234 -5.84 12.90 -5.10
N MET A 235 -6.75 12.24 -5.81
CA MET A 235 -6.85 10.78 -5.86
C MET A 235 -5.61 10.14 -6.49
N LEU A 236 -5.08 10.73 -7.55
CA LEU A 236 -3.84 10.32 -8.18
C LEU A 236 -2.65 10.53 -7.24
N SER A 237 -2.60 11.65 -6.51
CA SER A 237 -1.59 11.92 -5.49
C SER A 237 -1.66 10.92 -4.33
N LEU A 238 -2.86 10.50 -3.94
CA LEU A 238 -3.08 9.46 -2.95
C LEU A 238 -2.55 8.10 -3.43
N PHE A 239 -2.83 7.75 -4.68
CA PHE A 239 -2.35 6.50 -5.28
C PHE A 239 -0.82 6.48 -5.38
N ILE A 240 -0.21 7.56 -5.86
CA ILE A 240 1.24 7.72 -5.90
C ILE A 240 1.82 7.62 -4.49
N GLY A 241 1.26 8.37 -3.52
CA GLY A 241 1.71 8.32 -2.14
C GLY A 241 1.65 6.91 -1.53
N ALA A 242 0.55 6.19 -1.76
CA ALA A 242 0.36 4.82 -1.29
C ALA A 242 1.40 3.87 -1.91
N ILE A 243 1.59 3.94 -3.22
CA ILE A 243 2.54 3.08 -3.94
C ILE A 243 3.97 3.40 -3.55
N THR A 244 4.35 4.69 -3.52
CA THR A 244 5.69 5.10 -3.14
C THR A 244 5.99 4.63 -1.73
N MET A 245 5.07 4.78 -0.77
CA MET A 245 5.28 4.26 0.59
C MET A 245 5.46 2.74 0.61
N SER A 246 4.63 1.99 -0.11
CA SER A 246 4.76 0.52 -0.19
C SER A 246 6.05 0.08 -0.88
N MET A 247 6.49 0.79 -1.92
CA MET A 247 7.70 0.52 -2.68
C MET A 247 8.95 0.88 -1.87
N THR A 248 8.95 2.03 -1.19
CA THR A 248 10.05 2.43 -0.30
C THR A 248 10.17 1.47 0.87
N GLN A 249 9.04 1.05 1.47
CA GLN A 249 9.05 0.08 2.57
C GLN A 249 9.57 -1.29 2.12
N SER A 250 9.17 -1.78 0.95
CA SER A 250 9.66 -3.07 0.43
C SER A 250 11.13 -3.00 0.03
N MET A 251 11.59 -1.88 -0.55
CA MET A 251 13.01 -1.64 -0.85
C MET A 251 13.87 -1.58 0.42
N GLU A 252 13.39 -0.92 1.48
CA GLU A 252 14.10 -0.86 2.75
C GLU A 252 14.22 -2.25 3.41
N GLN A 253 13.16 -3.05 3.33
CA GLN A 253 13.18 -4.45 3.78
C GLN A 253 14.15 -5.31 2.97
N MET A 254 14.17 -5.17 1.64
CA MET A 254 15.13 -5.87 0.79
C MET A 254 16.57 -5.44 1.10
N LYS A 255 16.81 -4.14 1.30
CA LYS A 255 18.13 -3.62 1.65
C LYS A 255 18.64 -4.19 2.98
N LYS A 256 17.81 -4.19 4.02
CA LYS A 256 18.16 -4.80 5.32
C LYS A 256 18.41 -6.30 5.19
N ALA A 257 17.57 -7.01 4.45
CA ALA A 257 17.75 -8.45 4.21
C ALA A 257 19.05 -8.74 3.44
N GLN A 258 19.42 -7.88 2.48
CA GLN A 258 20.66 -7.99 1.72
C GLN A 258 21.88 -7.70 2.60
N GLU A 259 21.84 -6.64 3.41
CA GLU A 259 22.90 -6.31 4.38
C GLU A 259 23.12 -7.46 5.38
N GLU A 260 22.04 -8.05 5.92
CA GLU A 260 22.13 -9.22 6.79
C GLU A 260 22.68 -10.45 6.09
N ALA A 261 22.29 -10.69 4.83
CA ALA A 261 22.79 -11.80 4.03
C ALA A 261 24.29 -11.64 3.72
N GLU A 262 24.73 -10.42 3.39
CA GLU A 262 26.14 -10.09 3.17
C GLU A 262 26.96 -10.20 4.46
N ALA A 263 26.43 -9.71 5.59
CA ALA A 263 27.06 -9.83 6.90
C ALA A 263 27.24 -11.30 7.32
N LYS A 264 26.21 -12.14 7.12
CA LYS A 264 26.28 -13.59 7.36
C LYS A 264 27.34 -14.26 6.48
N LYS A 265 27.40 -13.92 5.18
CA LYS A 265 28.42 -14.44 4.26
C LYS A 265 29.84 -14.03 4.69
N ARG A 266 30.04 -12.79 5.16
CA ARG A 266 31.34 -12.31 5.68
C ARG A 266 31.73 -13.04 6.95
N ALA A 267 30.80 -13.23 7.89
CA ALA A 267 31.04 -13.96 9.14
C ALA A 267 31.37 -15.45 8.88
N GLU A 268 30.68 -16.10 7.95
CA GLU A 268 30.96 -17.49 7.58
C GLU A 268 32.36 -17.64 6.96
N LYS A 269 32.74 -16.73 6.04
CA LYS A 269 34.08 -16.70 5.45
C LYS A 269 35.17 -16.48 6.51
N ALA A 270 34.98 -15.52 7.42
CA ALA A 270 35.92 -15.26 8.51
C ALA A 270 36.08 -16.48 9.44
N ARG A 271 34.97 -17.16 9.76
CA ARG A 271 34.99 -18.38 10.58
C ARG A 271 35.73 -19.53 9.91
N LYS A 272 35.50 -19.75 8.61
CA LYS A 272 36.26 -20.76 7.82
C LYS A 272 37.76 -20.46 7.83
N ARG A 273 38.15 -19.21 7.61
CA ARG A 273 39.56 -18.77 7.65
C ARG A 273 40.19 -18.97 9.03
N ALA A 274 39.49 -18.64 10.12
CA ALA A 274 39.99 -18.84 11.48
C ALA A 274 40.24 -20.34 11.78
N LEU A 275 39.33 -21.21 11.34
CA LEU A 275 39.46 -22.65 11.54
C LEU A 275 40.61 -23.25 10.71
N GLU A 276 40.79 -22.80 9.47
CA GLU A 276 41.94 -23.18 8.63
C GLU A 276 43.28 -22.67 9.22
N ALA A 277 43.30 -21.45 9.77
CA ALA A 277 44.49 -20.90 10.43
C ALA A 277 44.87 -21.70 11.69
N GLU A 278 43.88 -22.09 12.49
CA GLU A 278 44.10 -22.95 13.66
C GLU A 278 44.63 -24.33 13.26
N GLN A 279 44.09 -24.94 12.19
CA GLN A 279 44.60 -26.20 11.65
C GLN A 279 46.06 -26.08 11.19
N ARG A 280 46.40 -25.03 10.44
CA ARG A 280 47.77 -24.78 9.98
C ARG A 280 48.74 -24.56 11.14
N ALA A 281 48.32 -23.85 12.20
CA ALA A 281 49.13 -23.65 13.40
C ALA A 281 49.44 -24.98 14.11
N ARG A 282 48.42 -25.83 14.30
CA ARG A 282 48.60 -27.18 14.88
C ARG A 282 49.50 -28.07 14.04
N GLU A 283 49.39 -28.01 12.71
CA GLU A 283 50.30 -28.76 11.82
C GLU A 283 51.75 -28.24 11.89
N ALA A 284 51.94 -26.92 11.99
CA ALA A 284 53.26 -26.32 12.13
C ALA A 284 53.91 -26.69 13.46
N GLU A 285 53.16 -26.73 14.56
CA GLU A 285 53.64 -27.21 15.86
C GLU A 285 54.05 -28.68 15.80
N LYS A 286 53.24 -29.55 15.20
CA LYS A 286 53.59 -30.96 14.98
C LYS A 286 54.87 -31.12 14.16
N LYS A 287 55.04 -30.33 13.10
CA LYS A 287 56.25 -30.33 12.27
C LYS A 287 57.48 -29.79 13.02
N ARG A 288 57.32 -28.80 13.90
CA ARG A 288 58.40 -28.30 14.77
C ARG A 288 58.83 -29.37 15.77
N ALA A 289 57.88 -30.03 16.44
CA ALA A 289 58.17 -31.13 17.36
C ALA A 289 58.85 -32.32 16.66
N ALA A 290 58.46 -32.64 15.43
CA ALA A 290 59.13 -33.68 14.63
C ALA A 290 60.53 -33.26 14.14
N GLY A 291 60.73 -31.98 13.84
CA GLY A 291 62.04 -31.43 13.44
C GLY A 291 63.05 -31.39 14.59
N GLU A 292 62.61 -31.08 15.81
CA GLU A 292 63.45 -31.13 17.02
C GLU A 292 63.83 -32.57 17.42
N ALA A 293 63.00 -33.56 17.11
CA ALA A 293 63.34 -34.97 17.28
C ALA A 293 64.40 -35.46 16.27
N GLN A 294 64.59 -34.76 15.15
CA GLN A 294 65.55 -35.13 14.09
C GLN A 294 66.87 -34.34 14.17
N ASP A 295 66.93 -33.20 14.87
CA ASP A 295 68.18 -32.45 15.13
C ASP A 295 69.04 -33.08 16.24
N ASN A 296 68.48 -34.00 17.03
CA ASN A 296 69.22 -34.75 18.06
C ASN A 296 69.96 -36.00 17.53
N ASN A 297 69.94 -36.30 16.22
CA ASN A 297 70.54 -37.54 15.71
C ASN A 297 71.39 -37.43 14.43
N ASP A 298 71.76 -36.23 13.96
CA ASP A 298 72.65 -36.10 12.79
C ASP A 298 73.80 -35.11 13.05
N GLN A 299 74.89 -35.61 13.65
CA GLN A 299 76.23 -35.04 13.46
C GLN A 299 76.83 -35.63 12.17
N ASP A 300 76.56 -35.01 11.02
CA ASP A 300 77.25 -35.29 9.76
C ASP A 300 77.93 -34.00 9.25
N PRO A 301 79.27 -33.95 9.12
CA PRO A 301 80.01 -32.72 8.82
C PRO A 301 80.00 -32.28 7.35
N ASN A 302 79.18 -32.84 6.45
CA ASN A 302 79.24 -32.44 5.03
C ASN A 302 77.89 -32.20 4.36
N LYS A 303 77.30 -31.01 4.60
CA LYS A 303 76.20 -30.50 3.75
C LYS A 303 76.34 -28.99 3.50
N LYS A 304 76.90 -28.66 2.34
CA LYS A 304 76.89 -27.31 1.76
C LYS A 304 75.44 -26.87 1.53
N GLY A 305 75.11 -25.66 2.00
CA GLY A 305 73.89 -24.95 1.62
C GLY A 305 72.80 -24.86 2.69
N LYS A 306 73.12 -24.56 3.96
CA LYS A 306 72.11 -24.03 4.90
C LYS A 306 72.05 -22.50 4.71
N LEU A 307 70.92 -21.96 4.24
CA LEU A 307 70.67 -20.51 4.27
C LEU A 307 70.96 -19.97 5.67
N THR A 308 71.66 -18.85 5.75
CA THR A 308 72.04 -18.22 7.01
C THR A 308 70.79 -17.85 7.83
N ALA A 309 70.90 -17.85 9.16
CA ALA A 309 69.75 -17.60 10.05
C ALA A 309 69.07 -16.24 9.78
N ALA A 310 69.83 -15.27 9.27
CA ALA A 310 69.33 -13.97 8.84
C ALA A 310 68.44 -14.08 7.59
N GLU A 311 68.87 -14.79 6.54
CA GLU A 311 68.09 -14.97 5.31
C GLU A 311 66.77 -15.74 5.54
N ARG A 312 66.74 -16.65 6.53
CA ARG A 312 65.50 -17.35 6.92
C ARG A 312 64.50 -16.41 7.60
N ARG A 313 64.98 -15.51 8.47
CA ARG A 313 64.15 -14.50 9.12
C ARG A 313 63.61 -13.49 8.13
N GLU A 314 64.40 -13.09 7.13
CA GLU A 314 63.93 -12.21 6.05
C GLU A 314 62.91 -12.87 5.15
N ARG A 315 63.09 -14.15 4.77
CA ARG A 315 62.07 -14.88 4.01
C ARG A 315 60.78 -15.11 4.80
N GLN A 316 60.86 -15.24 6.12
CA GLN A 316 59.68 -15.31 6.99
C GLN A 316 58.94 -13.96 7.06
N LYS A 317 59.66 -12.87 7.31
CA LYS A 317 59.07 -11.50 7.26
C LYS A 317 58.49 -11.19 5.88
N MET A 318 59.19 -11.55 4.81
CA MET A 318 58.71 -11.35 3.45
C MET A 318 57.46 -12.19 3.15
N ARG A 319 57.34 -13.40 3.70
CA ARG A 319 56.11 -14.21 3.61
C ARG A 319 54.95 -13.63 4.42
N GLU A 320 55.21 -13.09 5.61
CA GLU A 320 54.20 -12.42 6.42
C GLU A 320 53.68 -11.15 5.73
N VAL A 321 54.58 -10.33 5.19
CA VAL A 321 54.23 -9.14 4.39
C VAL A 321 53.49 -9.53 3.11
N LEU A 322 53.93 -10.57 2.39
CA LEU A 322 53.23 -11.08 1.20
C LEU A 322 51.83 -11.58 1.53
N MET A 323 51.64 -12.26 2.67
CA MET A 323 50.32 -12.71 3.13
C MET A 323 49.43 -11.54 3.56
N GLN A 324 49.99 -10.49 4.17
CA GLN A 324 49.26 -9.23 4.44
C GLN A 324 48.84 -8.53 3.15
N THR A 325 49.71 -8.47 2.13
CA THR A 325 49.36 -7.86 0.83
C THR A 325 48.40 -8.71 0.00
N TRP A 326 48.34 -10.02 0.24
CA TRP A 326 47.36 -10.91 -0.38
C TRP A 326 45.95 -10.76 0.25
N ASP A 327 45.86 -10.22 1.47
CA ASP A 327 44.60 -9.93 2.16
C ASP A 327 44.00 -8.55 1.78
N ASP A 328 44.77 -7.60 1.23
CA ASP A 328 44.31 -6.25 0.86
C ASP A 328 43.85 -6.11 -0.61
N CYS A 329 44.34 -6.94 -1.54
CA CYS A 329 43.92 -6.91 -2.94
C CYS A 329 42.75 -7.86 -3.19
N ASP A 330 41.57 -7.32 -2.92
CA ASP A 330 40.27 -7.76 -3.39
C ASP A 330 40.35 -8.30 -4.83
N LEU A 331 40.03 -9.60 -5.01
CA LEU A 331 39.92 -10.29 -6.30
C LEU A 331 38.88 -9.61 -7.24
N THR A 332 38.11 -8.67 -6.71
CA THR A 332 37.20 -7.78 -7.43
C THR A 332 37.92 -6.73 -8.27
N ASP A 333 39.14 -6.31 -7.91
CA ASP A 333 39.92 -5.30 -8.67
C ASP A 333 40.75 -5.91 -9.83
N ILE A 334 41.04 -7.21 -9.78
CA ILE A 334 41.71 -7.90 -10.91
C ILE A 334 40.73 -8.17 -12.06
N LEU A 335 39.42 -8.22 -11.80
CA LEU A 335 38.41 -8.29 -12.86
C LEU A 335 38.12 -6.91 -13.49
N THR A 336 38.55 -5.80 -12.87
CA THR A 336 38.39 -4.44 -13.42
C THR A 336 39.64 -3.94 -14.15
N GLN A 337 40.82 -4.54 -13.94
CA GLN A 337 42.08 -4.00 -14.45
C GLN A 337 42.74 -4.75 -15.62
N HIS A 338 42.02 -5.53 -16.43
CA HIS A 338 42.47 -5.88 -17.79
C HIS A 338 42.01 -4.83 -18.82
N GLN A 339 42.40 -3.58 -18.57
CA GLN A 339 42.53 -2.56 -19.61
C GLN A 339 43.78 -2.90 -20.41
N GLY A 340 43.60 -3.20 -21.71
CA GLY A 340 44.71 -3.22 -22.65
C GLY A 340 44.89 -4.56 -23.34
N ASP A 341 43.91 -4.97 -24.14
CA ASP A 341 44.24 -5.73 -25.34
C ASP A 341 43.45 -5.20 -26.53
N ALA A 342 43.95 -4.10 -27.10
CA ALA A 342 43.34 -3.35 -28.20
C ALA A 342 43.33 -4.11 -29.54
N LYS A 343 43.77 -5.36 -29.59
CA LYS A 343 43.79 -6.20 -30.80
C LYS A 343 42.81 -7.38 -30.77
N SER A 344 42.11 -7.60 -29.67
CA SER A 344 41.10 -8.65 -29.56
C SER A 344 39.73 -8.15 -30.00
N ILE A 345 38.97 -8.97 -30.75
CA ILE A 345 37.58 -8.69 -31.18
C ILE A 345 36.69 -8.30 -29.98
N LYS A 346 36.96 -8.89 -28.81
CA LYS A 346 36.26 -8.56 -27.55
C LYS A 346 36.62 -7.16 -27.04
N GLY A 347 37.86 -6.72 -27.21
CA GLY A 347 38.31 -5.35 -26.87
C GLY A 347 37.70 -4.29 -27.78
N ALA A 348 37.61 -4.57 -29.08
CA ALA A 348 36.91 -3.69 -30.04
C ALA A 348 35.42 -3.58 -29.72
N TYR A 349 34.76 -4.69 -29.40
CA TYR A 349 33.35 -4.70 -28.97
C TYR A 349 33.13 -3.87 -27.69
N LEU A 350 33.97 -4.06 -26.67
CA LEU A 350 33.86 -3.32 -25.40
C LEU A 350 34.15 -1.83 -25.57
N TRP A 351 35.05 -1.46 -26.47
CA TRP A 351 35.33 -0.06 -26.80
C TRP A 351 34.16 0.61 -27.53
N ILE A 352 33.57 -0.07 -28.53
CA ILE A 352 32.37 0.41 -29.22
C ILE A 352 31.19 0.51 -28.25
N ALA A 353 31.02 -0.48 -27.36
CA ALA A 353 29.99 -0.46 -26.32
C ALA A 353 30.19 0.72 -25.36
N SER A 354 31.42 1.01 -24.93
CA SER A 354 31.73 2.16 -24.07
C SER A 354 31.39 3.50 -24.73
N ILE A 355 31.69 3.65 -26.02
CA ILE A 355 31.32 4.84 -26.80
C ILE A 355 29.80 4.95 -26.93
N ALA A 356 29.11 3.85 -27.23
CA ALA A 356 27.66 3.82 -27.33
C ALA A 356 26.99 4.21 -25.99
N THR A 357 27.45 3.67 -24.87
CA THR A 357 26.95 4.02 -23.54
C THR A 357 27.16 5.52 -23.25
N LYS A 358 28.33 6.07 -23.59
CA LYS A 358 28.65 7.49 -23.37
C LYS A 358 27.82 8.44 -24.24
N ILE A 359 27.38 7.99 -25.42
CA ILE A 359 26.47 8.73 -26.28
C ILE A 359 25.03 8.66 -25.73
N VAL A 360 24.58 7.49 -25.28
CA VAL A 360 23.23 7.27 -24.75
C VAL A 360 23.02 8.01 -23.43
N GLU A 361 24.01 8.00 -22.53
CA GLU A 361 23.95 8.69 -21.25
C GLU A 361 24.11 10.22 -21.37
N ASN A 362 24.41 10.74 -22.57
CA ASN A 362 24.51 12.17 -22.78
C ASN A 362 23.11 12.81 -22.70
N PRO A 363 22.87 13.78 -21.80
CA PRO A 363 21.55 14.39 -21.60
C PRO A 363 21.00 15.03 -22.88
N LYS A 364 21.87 15.50 -23.78
CA LYS A 364 21.46 16.05 -25.08
C LYS A 364 20.89 14.98 -26.03
N PHE A 365 21.39 13.75 -25.97
CA PHE A 365 20.90 12.65 -26.79
C PHE A 365 19.56 12.12 -26.27
N SER A 366 19.43 11.99 -24.94
CA SER A 366 18.14 11.65 -24.31
C SER A 366 17.05 12.66 -24.68
N LEU A 367 17.35 13.97 -24.60
CA LEU A 367 16.43 15.03 -25.01
C LEU A 367 16.04 14.93 -26.50
N PHE A 368 17.00 14.65 -27.37
CA PHE A 368 16.74 14.46 -28.81
C PHE A 368 15.79 13.28 -29.06
N VAL A 369 16.01 12.13 -28.41
CA VAL A 369 15.12 10.96 -28.53
C VAL A 369 13.72 11.27 -28.03
N THR A 370 13.59 11.98 -26.90
CA THR A 370 12.29 12.44 -26.39
C THR A 370 11.57 13.36 -27.39
N CYS A 371 12.28 14.31 -28.00
CA CYS A 371 11.71 15.18 -29.04
C CYS A 371 11.23 14.39 -30.27
N VAL A 372 11.99 13.39 -30.72
CA VAL A 372 11.62 12.53 -31.85
C VAL A 372 10.35 11.71 -31.53
N ILE A 373 10.26 11.15 -30.33
CA ILE A 373 9.07 10.39 -29.88
C ILE A 373 7.83 11.29 -29.84
N ILE A 374 7.96 12.51 -29.30
CA ILE A 374 6.86 13.49 -29.26
C ILE A 374 6.43 13.85 -30.68
N LEU A 375 7.38 14.14 -31.57
CA LEU A 375 7.09 14.56 -32.95
C LEU A 375 6.46 13.43 -33.77
N ALA A 376 6.90 12.18 -33.57
CA ALA A 376 6.26 11.00 -34.15
C ALA A 376 4.83 10.81 -33.62
N GLY A 377 4.61 10.97 -32.31
CA GLY A 377 3.27 10.91 -31.71
C GLY A 377 2.31 11.98 -32.27
N VAL A 378 2.82 13.21 -32.47
CA VAL A 378 2.05 14.30 -33.10
C VAL A 378 1.76 13.99 -34.57
N MET A 379 2.72 13.49 -35.35
CA MET A 379 2.49 13.11 -36.74
C MET A 379 1.44 11.99 -36.88
N VAL A 380 1.51 10.97 -36.03
CA VAL A 380 0.51 9.89 -36.03
C VAL A 380 -0.86 10.44 -35.63
N GLY A 381 -0.94 11.31 -34.64
CA GLY A 381 -2.19 12.00 -34.27
C GLY A 381 -2.79 12.78 -35.44
N LEU A 382 -1.98 13.57 -36.15
CA LEU A 382 -2.38 14.34 -37.33
C LEU A 382 -2.78 13.47 -38.53
N GLN A 383 -2.19 12.28 -38.68
CA GLN A 383 -2.57 11.33 -39.72
C GLN A 383 -3.85 10.56 -39.37
N THR A 384 -4.25 10.51 -38.10
CA THR A 384 -5.42 9.76 -37.62
C THR A 384 -6.67 10.66 -37.49
N SER A 385 -6.52 11.99 -37.49
CA SER A 385 -7.66 12.92 -37.57
C SER A 385 -8.15 13.03 -39.01
N SER A 386 -9.31 12.45 -39.30
CA SER A 386 -9.98 12.53 -40.61
C SER A 386 -10.93 13.74 -40.71
N GLU A 387 -10.49 14.91 -40.26
CA GLU A 387 -11.12 16.21 -40.52
C GLU A 387 -10.08 17.25 -40.94
#